data_AF-A0A3F2RQT0-F1
#
_entry.id   AF-A0A3F2RQT0-F1
#
_cell.length_a   1.000
_cell.length_b   1.000
_cell.length_c   1.000
_cell.angle_alpha   90.00
_cell.angle_beta   90.00
_cell.angle_gamma   90.00
#
_symmetry.space_group_name_H-M   'P 1'
#
loop_
_entity.id
_entity.type
_entity.pdbx_description
1 polymer ?
#
loop_
_entity_poly.entity_id
_entity_poly.type
_entity_poly.pdbx_seq_one_letter_code
_entity_poly.pdbx_strand_id
1 'polypeptide(L)'
;MTGVVKLDETNTLVNTLQDELVALQPVLSSKAKEAEELLAQVAVDQEEAEEVAKRVGSDEALVKQQQREVATCQADAQRDVDQALPALNAAVAALDSLDKKDITEVKGFVKPPQAVQMVMEAVCIMLGEKADWDNSKRILSRSTFMIELKEYDKDNIPAGILKRIRKYIENPEFAVDEVKKVSHAAMSLCMWVHAIDTYARVFREVAPKRQRLAEMNSVLADANSKLAAKQQELSKVMEKVRKLKKKCEVTLVEKQRLIEESELTRRRLQNAEKLTVGLDDERIRWKGSIELLKQEGNAMLGDSFLAAAYMSYLGPFDGSFRDRMLRRWENVAESSVGASMPFKLANAYGDSQELLKAYQHSPGSNKRARKVHVKLCDLQVETDVEHFRLYLTTKLPNPHFVPDVFIRVNVVNFTVTSDGLEEQLLSDVVQRERMEVEERKHTLLASNILDDVELIKVLETSKKTSIVVAHRLAESEATKQEVLEIRNQYHTVAAQTQSQH
;
A
#
# COMPACT_ATOMS: atom_id res chain seq x y z
N MET A 1 33.24 7.89 23.45
CA MET A 1 33.09 6.53 22.88
C MET A 1 31.83 6.38 22.02
N THR A 2 30.66 6.85 22.46
CA THR A 2 29.36 6.67 21.75
C THR A 2 29.32 7.17 20.30
N GLY A 3 30.01 8.26 19.96
CA GLY A 3 30.01 8.82 18.60
C GLY A 3 30.72 7.94 17.56
N VAL A 4 31.87 7.35 17.92
CA VAL A 4 32.64 6.46 17.03
C VAL A 4 31.88 5.15 16.78
N VAL A 5 31.27 4.58 17.83
CA VAL A 5 30.44 3.37 17.71
C VAL A 5 29.28 3.57 16.75
N LYS A 6 28.54 4.69 16.88
CA LYS A 6 27.42 5.01 15.99
C LYS A 6 27.85 5.20 14.53
N LEU A 7 29.05 5.74 14.27
CA LEU A 7 29.59 5.87 12.92
C LEU A 7 29.93 4.51 12.31
N ASP A 8 30.56 3.62 13.09
CA ASP A 8 30.87 2.28 12.62
C ASP A 8 29.56 1.46 12.39
N GLU A 9 28.54 1.59 13.25
CA GLU A 9 27.19 1.03 13.02
C GLU A 9 26.55 1.59 11.74
N THR A 10 26.61 2.91 11.52
CA THR A 10 26.08 3.55 10.31
C THR A 10 26.79 3.01 9.07
N ASN A 11 28.12 2.86 9.09
CA ASN A 11 28.89 2.27 7.99
C ASN A 11 28.45 0.83 7.69
N THR A 12 28.21 0.01 8.73
CA THR A 12 27.72 -1.36 8.51
C THR A 12 26.34 -1.38 7.86
N LEU A 13 25.42 -0.51 8.30
CA LEU A 13 24.08 -0.39 7.72
C LEU A 13 24.14 0.07 6.26
N VAL A 14 25.02 1.02 5.92
CA VAL A 14 25.23 1.49 4.54
C VAL A 14 25.65 0.35 3.63
N ASN A 15 26.61 -0.46 4.05
CA ASN A 15 27.07 -1.60 3.26
C ASN A 15 25.93 -2.59 2.99
N THR A 16 25.14 -2.92 4.02
CA THR A 16 23.98 -3.82 3.87
C THR A 16 22.94 -3.26 2.91
N LEU A 17 22.58 -1.97 3.05
CA LEU A 17 21.62 -1.32 2.15
C LEU A 17 22.13 -1.23 0.70
N GLN A 18 23.45 -1.11 0.52
CA GLN A 18 24.07 -1.08 -0.80
C GLN A 18 24.01 -2.45 -1.49
N ASP A 19 24.29 -3.52 -0.76
CA ASP A 19 24.16 -4.90 -1.26
C ASP A 19 22.69 -5.22 -1.64
N GLU A 20 21.74 -4.82 -0.78
CA GLU A 20 20.31 -4.98 -1.03
C GLU A 20 19.85 -4.21 -2.28
N LEU A 21 20.30 -2.96 -2.46
CA LEU A 21 19.95 -2.16 -3.65
C LEU A 21 20.50 -2.76 -4.95
N VAL A 22 21.73 -3.26 -4.92
CA VAL A 22 22.36 -3.95 -6.06
C VAL A 22 21.60 -5.24 -6.40
N ALA A 23 21.18 -6.00 -5.39
CA ALA A 23 20.38 -7.21 -5.58
C ALA A 23 18.97 -6.90 -6.13
N LEU A 24 18.38 -5.76 -5.78
CA LEU A 24 17.03 -5.36 -6.20
C LEU A 24 16.97 -4.88 -7.66
N GLN A 25 18.04 -4.25 -8.19
CA GLN A 25 18.09 -3.75 -9.57
C GLN A 25 17.76 -4.78 -10.66
N PRO A 26 18.36 -6.00 -10.68
CA PRO A 26 18.01 -7.01 -11.68
C PRO A 26 16.57 -7.53 -11.51
N VAL A 27 16.06 -7.61 -10.27
CA VAL A 27 14.68 -8.01 -9.98
C VAL A 27 13.69 -6.99 -10.56
N LEU A 28 13.94 -5.70 -10.36
CA LEU A 28 13.16 -4.61 -10.94
C LEU A 28 13.14 -4.65 -12.47
N SER A 29 14.30 -4.86 -13.10
CA SER A 29 14.40 -5.00 -14.56
C SER A 29 13.61 -6.21 -15.07
N SER A 30 13.74 -7.36 -14.40
CA SER A 30 12.99 -8.57 -14.74
C SER A 30 11.48 -8.37 -14.59
N LYS A 31 11.03 -7.76 -13.49
CA LYS A 31 9.60 -7.47 -13.24
C LYS A 31 9.03 -6.43 -14.20
N ALA A 32 9.84 -5.46 -14.62
CA ALA A 32 9.45 -4.50 -15.65
C ALA A 32 9.19 -5.21 -17.00
N LYS A 33 10.09 -6.09 -17.43
CA LYS A 33 9.91 -6.90 -18.64
C LYS A 33 8.70 -7.82 -18.55
N GLU A 34 8.54 -8.54 -17.43
CA GLU A 34 7.37 -9.41 -17.20
C GLU A 34 6.05 -8.61 -17.30
N ALA A 35 6.00 -7.40 -16.73
CA ALA A 35 4.83 -6.55 -16.81
C ALA A 35 4.54 -6.06 -18.24
N GLU A 36 5.57 -5.68 -19.01
CA GLU A 36 5.44 -5.26 -20.40
C GLU A 36 4.95 -6.39 -21.30
N GLU A 37 5.50 -7.60 -21.15
CA GLU A 37 5.06 -8.80 -21.87
C GLU A 37 3.60 -9.15 -21.55
N LEU A 38 3.22 -9.11 -20.27
CA LEU A 38 1.83 -9.37 -19.85
C LEU A 38 0.86 -8.31 -20.39
N LEU A 39 1.24 -7.02 -20.37
CA LEU A 39 0.43 -5.94 -20.94
C LEU A 39 0.22 -6.11 -22.44
N ALA A 40 1.28 -6.45 -23.17
CA ALA A 40 1.20 -6.70 -24.60
C ALA A 40 0.28 -7.89 -24.90
N GLN A 41 0.41 -9.00 -24.16
CA GLN A 41 -0.45 -10.16 -24.33
C GLN A 41 -1.91 -9.86 -23.99
N VAL A 42 -2.16 -9.12 -22.89
CA VAL A 42 -3.53 -8.72 -22.51
C VAL A 42 -4.17 -7.86 -23.58
N ALA A 43 -3.42 -6.95 -24.22
CA ALA A 43 -3.95 -6.10 -25.29
C ALA A 43 -4.36 -6.92 -26.52
N VAL A 44 -3.52 -7.87 -26.95
CA VAL A 44 -3.82 -8.76 -28.09
C VAL A 44 -5.03 -9.66 -27.77
N ASP A 45 -5.01 -10.36 -26.63
CA ASP A 45 -6.09 -11.29 -26.26
C ASP A 45 -7.42 -10.56 -26.01
N GLN A 46 -7.39 -9.30 -25.54
CA GLN A 46 -8.59 -8.48 -25.35
C GLN A 46 -9.21 -8.08 -26.70
N GLU A 47 -8.40 -7.63 -27.66
CA GLU A 47 -8.89 -7.28 -29.00
C GLU A 47 -9.49 -8.51 -29.71
N GLU A 48 -8.80 -9.66 -29.63
CA GLU A 48 -9.33 -10.92 -30.17
C GLU A 48 -10.64 -11.34 -29.49
N ALA A 49 -10.73 -11.20 -28.16
CA ALA A 49 -11.95 -11.51 -27.41
C ALA A 49 -13.12 -10.59 -27.81
N GLU A 50 -12.88 -9.31 -28.05
CA GLU A 50 -13.88 -8.33 -28.46
C GLU A 50 -14.41 -8.60 -29.87
N GLU A 51 -13.52 -8.92 -30.82
CA GLU A 51 -13.89 -9.32 -32.17
C GLU A 51 -14.74 -10.60 -32.17
N VAL A 52 -14.35 -11.61 -31.38
CA VAL A 52 -15.13 -12.84 -31.23
C VAL A 52 -16.47 -12.55 -30.53
N ALA A 53 -16.50 -11.73 -29.49
CA ALA A 53 -17.73 -11.35 -28.80
C ALA A 53 -18.72 -10.65 -29.72
N LYS A 54 -18.25 -9.76 -30.60
CA LYS A 54 -19.09 -9.09 -31.60
C LYS A 54 -19.70 -10.08 -32.59
N ARG A 55 -18.93 -11.05 -33.06
CA ARG A 55 -19.42 -12.13 -33.94
C ARG A 55 -20.45 -13.00 -33.24
N VAL A 56 -20.17 -13.43 -32.01
CA VAL A 56 -21.10 -14.24 -31.21
C VAL A 56 -22.38 -13.45 -30.93
N GLY A 57 -22.31 -12.17 -30.58
CA GLY A 57 -23.49 -11.32 -30.38
C GLY A 57 -24.36 -11.17 -31.62
N SER A 58 -23.75 -11.11 -32.81
CA SER A 58 -24.49 -11.13 -34.09
C SER A 58 -25.20 -12.46 -34.31
N ASP A 59 -24.52 -13.58 -34.05
CA ASP A 59 -25.10 -14.92 -34.18
C ASP A 59 -26.24 -15.15 -33.15
N GLU A 60 -26.08 -14.67 -31.91
CA GLU A 60 -27.11 -14.70 -30.87
C GLU A 60 -28.36 -13.94 -31.30
N ALA A 61 -28.19 -12.75 -31.89
CA ALA A 61 -29.30 -11.95 -32.38
C ALA A 61 -30.07 -12.69 -33.49
N LEU A 62 -29.34 -13.33 -34.43
CA LEU A 62 -29.94 -14.12 -35.51
C LEU A 62 -30.70 -15.33 -34.95
N VAL A 63 -30.09 -16.10 -34.05
CA VAL A 63 -30.71 -17.27 -33.43
C VAL A 63 -31.95 -16.84 -32.63
N LYS A 64 -31.88 -15.73 -31.91
CA LYS A 64 -33.03 -15.17 -31.17
C LYS A 64 -34.17 -14.74 -32.11
N GLN A 65 -33.85 -14.22 -33.29
CA GLN A 65 -34.86 -13.94 -34.32
C GLN A 65 -35.49 -15.24 -34.83
N GLN A 66 -34.69 -16.25 -35.15
CA GLN A 66 -35.19 -17.58 -35.57
C GLN A 66 -36.07 -18.23 -34.49
N GLN A 67 -35.70 -18.10 -33.22
CA GLN A 67 -36.52 -18.56 -32.07
C GLN A 67 -37.89 -17.86 -32.06
N ARG A 68 -37.96 -16.56 -32.32
CA ARG A 68 -39.24 -15.81 -32.41
C ARG A 68 -40.10 -16.25 -33.59
N GLU A 69 -39.47 -16.50 -34.74
CA GLU A 69 -40.18 -16.97 -35.95
C GLU A 69 -40.75 -18.38 -35.73
N VAL A 70 -39.97 -19.30 -35.14
CA VAL A 70 -40.45 -20.64 -34.74
C VAL A 70 -41.59 -20.54 -33.73
N ALA A 71 -41.47 -19.69 -32.71
CA ALA A 71 -42.51 -19.50 -31.71
C ALA A 71 -43.82 -18.96 -32.30
N THR A 72 -43.72 -18.01 -33.24
CA THR A 72 -44.91 -17.48 -33.96
C THR A 72 -45.57 -18.59 -34.79
N CYS A 73 -44.79 -19.33 -35.57
CA CYS A 73 -45.32 -20.41 -36.39
C CYS A 73 -45.93 -21.54 -35.52
N GLN A 74 -45.35 -21.81 -34.35
CA GLN A 74 -45.85 -22.80 -33.39
C GLN A 74 -47.17 -22.34 -32.80
N ALA A 75 -47.27 -21.07 -32.39
CA ALA A 75 -48.49 -20.48 -31.89
C ALA A 75 -49.61 -20.48 -32.94
N ASP A 76 -49.29 -20.16 -34.21
CA ASP A 76 -50.25 -20.21 -35.31
C ASP A 76 -50.76 -21.63 -35.58
N ALA A 77 -49.86 -22.62 -35.65
CA ALA A 77 -50.26 -24.02 -35.84
C ALA A 77 -51.09 -24.55 -34.68
N GLN A 78 -50.73 -24.19 -33.43
CA GLN A 78 -51.47 -24.59 -32.24
C GLN A 78 -52.84 -23.92 -32.18
N ARG A 79 -52.93 -22.62 -32.48
CA ARG A 79 -54.21 -21.88 -32.52
C ARG A 79 -55.20 -22.51 -33.49
N ASP A 80 -54.73 -22.92 -34.66
CA ASP A 80 -55.61 -23.54 -35.66
C ASP A 80 -56.15 -24.89 -35.14
N VAL A 81 -55.30 -25.73 -34.52
CA VAL A 81 -55.76 -27.00 -33.89
C VAL A 81 -56.73 -26.73 -32.75
N ASP A 82 -56.43 -25.74 -31.90
CA ASP A 82 -57.25 -25.35 -30.76
C ASP A 82 -58.62 -24.81 -31.17
N GLN A 83 -58.77 -24.29 -32.40
CA GLN A 83 -60.07 -23.87 -32.92
C GLN A 83 -61.03 -25.06 -33.15
N ALA A 84 -60.50 -26.23 -33.51
CA ALA A 84 -61.31 -27.42 -33.80
C ALA A 84 -61.53 -28.36 -32.60
N LEU A 85 -60.64 -28.32 -31.60
CA LEU A 85 -60.70 -29.19 -30.42
C LEU A 85 -61.98 -29.02 -29.57
N PRO A 86 -62.50 -27.80 -29.31
CA PRO A 86 -63.70 -27.63 -28.50
C PRO A 86 -64.94 -28.26 -29.14
N ALA A 87 -65.11 -28.11 -30.45
CA ALA A 87 -66.22 -28.71 -31.20
C ALA A 87 -66.15 -30.24 -31.15
N LEU A 88 -64.95 -30.80 -31.30
CA LEU A 88 -64.71 -32.24 -31.20
C LEU A 88 -64.97 -32.78 -29.79
N ASN A 89 -64.44 -32.13 -28.76
CA ASN A 89 -64.64 -32.55 -27.37
C ASN A 89 -66.11 -32.45 -26.97
N ALA A 90 -66.82 -31.41 -27.41
CA ALA A 90 -68.26 -31.26 -27.16
C ALA A 90 -69.07 -32.36 -27.86
N ALA A 91 -68.69 -32.74 -29.08
CA ALA A 91 -69.31 -33.87 -29.78
C ALA A 91 -69.06 -35.22 -29.09
N VAL A 92 -67.83 -35.48 -28.64
CA VAL A 92 -67.49 -36.71 -27.91
C VAL A 92 -68.24 -36.77 -26.58
N ALA A 93 -68.33 -35.65 -25.84
CA ALA A 93 -69.12 -35.56 -24.62
C ALA A 93 -70.63 -35.77 -24.89
N ALA A 94 -71.14 -35.30 -26.02
CA ALA A 94 -72.52 -35.55 -26.44
C ALA A 94 -72.77 -37.01 -26.86
N LEU A 95 -71.73 -37.75 -27.27
CA LEU A 95 -71.81 -39.20 -27.45
C LEU A 95 -71.71 -39.96 -26.11
N ASP A 96 -70.90 -39.47 -25.17
CA ASP A 96 -70.79 -40.05 -23.83
C ASP A 96 -72.11 -39.96 -23.04
N SER A 97 -72.95 -38.98 -23.33
CA SER A 97 -74.26 -38.81 -22.69
C SER A 97 -75.36 -39.70 -23.26
N LEU A 98 -75.13 -40.40 -24.38
CA LEU A 98 -76.10 -41.32 -24.96
C LEU A 98 -76.10 -42.67 -24.22
N ASP A 99 -77.28 -43.14 -23.85
CA ASP A 99 -77.46 -44.45 -23.23
C ASP A 99 -77.96 -45.51 -24.23
N LYS A 100 -78.03 -46.77 -23.78
CA LYS A 100 -78.48 -47.88 -24.63
C LYS A 100 -79.95 -47.73 -25.07
N LYS A 101 -80.77 -46.97 -24.35
CA LYS A 101 -82.19 -46.72 -24.67
C LYS A 101 -82.30 -45.74 -25.82
N ASP A 102 -81.51 -44.67 -25.81
CA ASP A 102 -81.41 -43.68 -26.89
C ASP A 102 -81.07 -44.33 -28.25
N ILE A 103 -80.14 -45.30 -28.25
CA ILE A 103 -79.76 -46.07 -29.45
C ILE A 103 -80.89 -47.00 -29.90
N THR A 104 -81.64 -47.57 -28.94
CA THR A 104 -82.78 -48.45 -29.24
C THR A 104 -83.96 -47.66 -29.82
N GLU A 105 -84.15 -46.40 -29.42
CA GLU A 105 -85.14 -45.47 -29.97
C GLU A 105 -84.89 -45.19 -31.46
N VAL A 106 -83.65 -44.83 -31.82
CA VAL A 106 -83.27 -44.56 -33.22
C VAL A 106 -83.41 -45.81 -34.09
N LYS A 107 -83.17 -47.00 -33.52
CA LYS A 107 -83.35 -48.28 -34.22
C LYS A 107 -84.82 -48.66 -34.42
N GLY A 108 -85.73 -48.16 -33.58
CA GLY A 108 -87.16 -48.52 -33.57
C GLY A 108 -87.99 -47.98 -34.74
N PHE A 109 -87.43 -47.07 -35.56
CA PHE A 109 -88.16 -46.50 -36.70
C PHE A 109 -88.37 -47.51 -37.84
N VAL A 110 -89.63 -47.85 -38.12
CA VAL A 110 -90.02 -48.72 -39.26
C VAL A 110 -89.80 -48.01 -40.61
N LYS A 111 -90.09 -46.70 -40.66
CA LYS A 111 -89.70 -45.79 -41.74
C LYS A 111 -89.06 -44.54 -41.10
N PRO A 112 -87.75 -44.34 -41.21
CA PRO A 112 -87.07 -43.25 -40.52
C PRO A 112 -87.49 -41.89 -41.09
N PRO A 113 -87.63 -40.85 -40.25
CA PRO A 113 -87.68 -39.48 -40.72
C PRO A 113 -86.43 -39.14 -41.54
N GLN A 114 -86.58 -38.32 -42.57
CA GLN A 114 -85.49 -37.97 -43.51
C GLN A 114 -84.24 -37.45 -42.80
N ALA A 115 -84.39 -36.61 -41.76
CA ALA A 115 -83.30 -36.12 -40.93
C ALA A 115 -82.51 -37.25 -40.23
N VAL A 116 -83.20 -38.22 -39.63
CA VAL A 116 -82.56 -39.36 -38.94
C VAL A 116 -81.88 -40.30 -39.93
N GLN A 117 -82.50 -40.51 -41.10
CA GLN A 117 -81.92 -41.31 -42.17
C GLN A 117 -80.60 -40.70 -42.67
N MET A 118 -80.55 -39.39 -42.91
CA MET A 118 -79.33 -38.70 -43.33
C MET A 118 -78.21 -38.77 -42.27
N VAL A 119 -78.54 -38.64 -40.98
CA VAL A 119 -77.57 -38.81 -39.87
C VAL A 119 -76.97 -40.20 -39.88
N MET A 120 -77.80 -41.22 -40.02
CA MET A 120 -77.31 -42.60 -40.05
C MET A 120 -76.52 -42.92 -41.31
N GLU A 121 -76.93 -42.43 -42.48
CA GLU A 121 -76.16 -42.54 -43.71
C GLU A 121 -74.79 -41.85 -43.59
N ALA A 122 -74.74 -40.66 -43.01
CA ALA A 122 -73.49 -39.92 -42.79
C ALA A 122 -72.53 -40.64 -41.82
N VAL A 123 -73.06 -41.22 -40.73
CA VAL A 123 -72.29 -42.06 -39.80
C VAL A 123 -71.81 -43.34 -40.48
N CYS A 124 -72.62 -43.98 -41.32
CA CYS A 124 -72.21 -45.15 -42.10
C CYS A 124 -71.08 -44.80 -43.08
N ILE A 125 -71.13 -43.62 -43.71
CA ILE A 125 -70.06 -43.14 -44.61
C ILE A 125 -68.77 -42.89 -43.84
N MET A 126 -68.84 -42.33 -42.62
CA MET A 126 -67.68 -42.15 -41.74
C MET A 126 -67.02 -43.48 -41.38
N LEU A 127 -67.82 -44.52 -41.11
CA LEU A 127 -67.33 -45.87 -40.77
C LEU A 127 -66.93 -46.70 -42.02
N GLY A 128 -66.98 -46.13 -43.23
CA GLY A 128 -66.59 -46.82 -44.47
C GLY A 128 -67.60 -47.88 -44.94
N GLU A 129 -68.82 -47.85 -44.42
CA GLU A 129 -69.88 -48.82 -44.66
C GLU A 129 -70.87 -48.31 -45.73
N LYS A 130 -71.73 -49.21 -46.24
CA LYS A 130 -72.76 -48.83 -47.24
C LYS A 130 -73.80 -47.91 -46.59
N ALA A 131 -74.13 -46.81 -47.27
CA ALA A 131 -75.08 -45.79 -46.84
C ALA A 131 -76.52 -46.22 -47.19
N ASP A 132 -77.04 -47.21 -46.48
CA ASP A 132 -78.42 -47.67 -46.59
C ASP A 132 -79.01 -47.92 -45.18
N TRP A 133 -80.35 -47.87 -45.08
CA TRP A 133 -81.04 -47.98 -43.79
C TRP A 133 -80.88 -49.37 -43.14
N ASP A 134 -80.77 -50.42 -43.95
CA ASP A 134 -80.59 -51.78 -43.43
C ASP A 134 -79.21 -51.99 -42.81
N ASN A 135 -78.17 -51.40 -43.40
CA ASN A 135 -76.82 -51.39 -42.85
C ASN A 135 -76.71 -50.46 -41.64
N SER A 136 -77.44 -49.33 -41.65
CA SER A 136 -77.55 -48.44 -40.49
C SER A 136 -78.11 -49.17 -39.26
N LYS A 137 -79.19 -49.96 -39.42
CA LYS A 137 -79.76 -50.81 -38.36
C LYS A 137 -78.77 -51.88 -37.88
N ARG A 138 -77.95 -52.42 -38.80
CA ARG A 138 -76.91 -53.41 -38.49
C ARG A 138 -75.79 -52.82 -37.63
N ILE A 139 -75.35 -51.60 -37.96
CA ILE A 139 -74.30 -50.88 -37.23
C ILE A 139 -74.78 -50.47 -35.84
N LEU A 140 -76.01 -49.93 -35.72
CA LEU A 140 -76.64 -49.61 -34.42
C LEU A 140 -76.85 -50.84 -33.52
N SER A 141 -76.79 -52.06 -34.07
CA SER A 141 -76.92 -53.31 -33.31
C SER A 141 -75.61 -53.84 -32.75
N ARG A 142 -74.46 -53.28 -33.16
CA ARG A 142 -73.14 -53.70 -32.68
C ARG A 142 -72.92 -53.20 -31.26
N SER A 143 -72.41 -54.06 -30.37
CA SER A 143 -72.04 -53.66 -29.00
C SER A 143 -70.85 -52.70 -28.96
N THR A 144 -70.06 -52.63 -30.05
CA THR A 144 -68.86 -51.81 -30.21
C THR A 144 -69.13 -50.43 -30.82
N PHE A 145 -70.34 -50.16 -31.32
CA PHE A 145 -70.66 -48.94 -32.07
C PHE A 145 -70.21 -47.64 -31.37
N MET A 146 -70.50 -47.51 -30.07
CA MET A 146 -70.12 -46.32 -29.31
C MET A 146 -68.61 -46.20 -29.08
N ILE A 147 -67.90 -47.33 -29.00
CA ILE A 147 -66.43 -47.35 -28.86
C ILE A 147 -65.81 -46.96 -30.21
N GLU A 148 -66.31 -47.50 -31.32
CA GLU A 148 -65.87 -47.19 -32.69
C GLU A 148 -65.99 -45.70 -33.02
N LEU A 149 -66.98 -44.98 -32.49
CA LEU A 149 -67.13 -43.53 -32.68
C LEU A 149 -66.20 -42.69 -31.79
N LYS A 150 -65.90 -43.15 -30.57
CA LYS A 150 -65.03 -42.43 -29.62
C LYS A 150 -63.55 -42.60 -29.96
N GLU A 151 -63.16 -43.81 -30.36
CA GLU A 151 -61.79 -44.15 -30.73
C GLU A 151 -61.52 -43.96 -32.23
N TYR A 152 -62.44 -43.29 -32.95
CA TYR A 152 -62.31 -43.04 -34.37
C TYR A 152 -61.02 -42.28 -34.69
N ASP A 153 -60.29 -42.76 -35.71
CA ASP A 153 -59.07 -42.12 -36.19
C ASP A 153 -59.40 -40.83 -36.96
N LYS A 154 -59.55 -39.76 -36.17
CA LYS A 154 -59.81 -38.40 -36.63
C LYS A 154 -58.64 -37.75 -37.38
N ASP A 155 -57.43 -38.29 -37.26
CA ASP A 155 -56.21 -37.72 -37.84
C ASP A 155 -55.97 -38.25 -39.27
N ASN A 156 -56.46 -39.46 -39.59
CA ASN A 156 -56.19 -40.14 -40.86
C ASN A 156 -57.45 -40.49 -41.68
N ILE A 157 -58.32 -39.50 -41.93
CA ILE A 157 -59.57 -39.73 -42.68
C ILE A 157 -59.33 -39.66 -44.21
N PRO A 158 -59.67 -40.70 -44.98
CA PRO A 158 -59.54 -40.69 -46.44
C PRO A 158 -60.30 -39.53 -47.10
N ALA A 159 -59.68 -38.87 -48.08
CA ALA A 159 -60.27 -37.73 -48.79
C ALA A 159 -61.62 -38.08 -49.48
N GLY A 160 -61.79 -39.35 -49.88
CA GLY A 160 -63.05 -39.85 -50.45
C GLY A 160 -64.23 -39.83 -49.47
N ILE A 161 -63.99 -40.05 -48.17
CA ILE A 161 -65.04 -40.02 -47.13
C ILE A 161 -65.51 -38.58 -46.88
N LEU A 162 -64.56 -37.65 -46.68
CA LEU A 162 -64.86 -36.23 -46.46
C LEU A 162 -65.59 -35.58 -47.65
N LYS A 163 -65.25 -35.96 -48.89
CA LYS A 163 -65.95 -35.49 -50.09
C LYS A 163 -67.40 -35.98 -50.16
N ARG A 164 -67.68 -37.20 -49.69
CA ARG A 164 -69.04 -37.76 -49.65
C ARG A 164 -69.89 -37.10 -48.57
N ILE A 165 -69.32 -36.89 -47.38
CA ILE A 165 -70.01 -36.29 -46.22
C ILE A 165 -70.29 -34.81 -46.41
N ARG A 166 -69.44 -34.09 -47.14
CA ARG A 166 -69.67 -32.69 -47.49
C ARG A 166 -71.05 -32.43 -48.09
N LYS A 167 -71.54 -33.35 -48.95
CA LYS A 167 -72.88 -33.26 -49.54
C LYS A 167 -74.02 -33.29 -48.51
N TYR A 168 -73.78 -33.95 -47.36
CA TYR A 168 -74.72 -34.02 -46.26
C TYR A 168 -74.58 -32.80 -45.34
N ILE A 169 -73.35 -32.38 -45.02
CA ILE A 169 -73.09 -31.22 -44.15
C ILE A 169 -73.60 -29.90 -44.77
N GLU A 170 -73.52 -29.75 -46.09
CA GLU A 170 -74.02 -28.56 -46.80
C GLU A 170 -75.57 -28.54 -46.92
N ASN A 171 -76.25 -29.64 -46.60
CA ASN A 171 -77.71 -29.72 -46.66
C ASN A 171 -78.34 -29.05 -45.42
N PRO A 172 -79.24 -28.07 -45.58
CA PRO A 172 -79.94 -27.42 -44.46
C PRO A 172 -80.72 -28.37 -43.54
N GLU A 173 -81.23 -29.49 -44.08
CA GLU A 173 -81.95 -30.51 -43.30
C GLU A 173 -81.03 -31.33 -42.37
N PHE A 174 -79.71 -31.21 -42.53
CA PHE A 174 -78.68 -31.87 -41.73
C PHE A 174 -78.06 -30.94 -40.66
N ALA A 175 -78.70 -29.80 -40.38
CA ALA A 175 -78.28 -28.93 -39.29
C ALA A 175 -78.59 -29.57 -37.93
N VAL A 176 -77.68 -29.40 -36.95
CA VAL A 176 -77.81 -29.99 -35.61
C VAL A 176 -79.13 -29.57 -34.93
N ASP A 177 -79.57 -28.32 -35.11
CA ASP A 177 -80.81 -27.79 -34.55
C ASP A 177 -82.08 -28.36 -35.20
N GLU A 178 -82.04 -28.73 -36.48
CA GLU A 178 -83.17 -29.35 -37.17
C GLU A 178 -83.29 -30.84 -36.79
N VAL A 179 -82.17 -31.54 -36.69
CA VAL A 179 -82.13 -32.94 -36.22
C VAL A 179 -82.59 -33.05 -34.76
N LYS A 180 -82.26 -32.07 -33.91
CA LYS A 180 -82.69 -32.00 -32.50
C LYS A 180 -84.20 -32.01 -32.32
N LYS A 181 -84.96 -31.42 -33.25
CA LYS A 181 -86.44 -31.41 -33.21
C LYS A 181 -87.04 -32.81 -33.39
N VAL A 182 -86.29 -33.73 -34.00
CA VAL A 182 -86.76 -35.08 -34.36
C VAL A 182 -86.26 -36.13 -33.37
N SER A 183 -84.97 -36.09 -32.99
CA SER A 183 -84.42 -37.03 -32.01
C SER A 183 -83.16 -36.46 -31.34
N HIS A 184 -83.12 -36.57 -30.02
CA HIS A 184 -81.95 -36.17 -29.22
C HIS A 184 -80.74 -37.08 -29.50
N ALA A 185 -80.97 -38.38 -29.68
CA ALA A 185 -79.93 -39.33 -30.02
C ALA A 185 -79.32 -39.09 -31.42
N ALA A 186 -80.16 -38.74 -32.39
CA ALA A 186 -79.70 -38.36 -33.73
C ALA A 186 -78.95 -37.03 -33.73
N MET A 187 -79.29 -36.09 -32.84
CA MET A 187 -78.58 -34.82 -32.68
C MET A 187 -77.12 -35.03 -32.25
N SER A 188 -76.85 -35.86 -31.24
CA SER A 188 -75.48 -36.15 -30.78
C SER A 188 -74.62 -36.79 -31.88
N LEU A 189 -75.19 -37.72 -32.66
CA LEU A 189 -74.51 -38.33 -33.81
C LEU A 189 -74.25 -37.32 -34.94
N CYS A 190 -75.22 -36.44 -35.21
CA CYS A 190 -75.05 -35.34 -36.18
C CYS A 190 -73.93 -34.38 -35.75
N MET A 191 -73.92 -33.96 -34.49
CA MET A 191 -72.90 -33.09 -33.90
C MET A 191 -71.50 -33.71 -34.01
N TRP A 192 -71.37 -35.02 -33.82
CA TRP A 192 -70.12 -35.75 -34.02
C TRP A 192 -69.64 -35.75 -35.47
N VAL A 193 -70.52 -36.00 -36.45
CA VAL A 193 -70.13 -35.95 -37.87
C VAL A 193 -69.65 -34.54 -38.25
N HIS A 194 -70.35 -33.49 -37.83
CA HIS A 194 -69.95 -32.09 -38.07
C HIS A 194 -68.62 -31.73 -37.40
N ALA A 195 -68.40 -32.18 -36.17
CA ALA A 195 -67.19 -31.91 -35.42
C ALA A 195 -65.97 -32.65 -35.99
N ILE A 196 -66.14 -33.91 -36.43
CA ILE A 196 -65.08 -34.69 -37.05
C ILE A 196 -64.70 -34.11 -38.43
N ASP A 197 -65.67 -33.72 -39.27
CA ASP A 197 -65.35 -33.06 -40.55
C ASP A 197 -64.62 -31.74 -40.34
N THR A 198 -65.06 -30.93 -39.36
CA THR A 198 -64.41 -29.67 -39.01
C THR A 198 -62.98 -29.89 -38.52
N TYR A 199 -62.75 -30.87 -37.63
CA TYR A 199 -61.42 -31.26 -37.18
C TYR A 199 -60.54 -31.75 -38.32
N ALA A 200 -61.05 -32.61 -39.20
CA ALA A 200 -60.31 -33.17 -40.31
C ALA A 200 -59.86 -32.13 -41.34
N ARG A 201 -60.69 -31.10 -41.60
CA ARG A 201 -60.33 -29.96 -42.46
C ARG A 201 -59.20 -29.16 -41.84
N VAL A 202 -59.37 -28.76 -40.58
CA VAL A 202 -58.36 -28.00 -39.83
C VAL A 202 -57.05 -28.78 -39.75
N PHE A 203 -57.09 -30.07 -39.39
CA PHE A 203 -55.90 -30.92 -39.30
C PHE A 203 -55.12 -31.01 -40.63
N ARG A 204 -55.82 -31.03 -41.77
CA ARG A 204 -55.18 -30.96 -43.10
C ARG A 204 -54.53 -29.60 -43.40
N GLU A 205 -55.13 -28.51 -42.95
CA GLU A 205 -54.54 -27.17 -43.08
C GLU A 205 -53.33 -26.98 -42.16
N VAL A 206 -53.32 -27.60 -40.98
CA VAL A 206 -52.20 -27.56 -40.02
C VAL A 206 -51.07 -28.54 -40.40
N ALA A 207 -51.34 -29.61 -41.15
CA ALA A 207 -50.32 -30.58 -41.58
C ALA A 207 -49.07 -29.96 -42.24
N PRO A 208 -49.16 -29.07 -43.26
CA PRO A 208 -47.99 -28.39 -43.81
C PRO A 208 -47.32 -27.44 -42.80
N LYS A 209 -48.09 -26.83 -41.89
CA LYS A 209 -47.54 -25.97 -40.82
C LYS A 209 -46.71 -26.79 -39.82
N ARG A 210 -47.16 -27.99 -39.44
CA ARG A 210 -46.40 -28.91 -38.57
C ARG A 210 -45.12 -29.42 -39.21
N GLN A 211 -45.13 -29.73 -40.51
CA GLN A 211 -43.92 -30.13 -41.22
C GLN A 211 -42.92 -28.98 -41.29
N ARG A 212 -43.37 -27.78 -41.64
CA ARG A 212 -42.54 -26.57 -41.62
C ARG A 212 -41.97 -26.28 -40.23
N LEU A 213 -42.76 -26.46 -39.18
CA LEU A 213 -42.30 -26.35 -37.79
C LEU A 213 -41.24 -27.37 -37.43
N ALA A 214 -41.36 -28.61 -37.88
CA ALA A 214 -40.34 -29.64 -37.65
C ALA A 214 -39.02 -29.26 -38.34
N GLU A 215 -39.07 -28.78 -39.58
CA GLU A 215 -37.91 -28.29 -40.32
C GLU A 215 -37.25 -27.09 -39.62
N MET A 216 -38.03 -26.07 -39.25
CA MET A 216 -37.50 -24.89 -38.56
C MET A 216 -36.93 -25.24 -37.18
N ASN A 217 -37.54 -26.15 -36.43
CA ASN A 217 -37.00 -26.64 -35.15
C ASN A 217 -35.67 -27.40 -35.33
N SER A 218 -35.53 -28.19 -36.40
CA SER A 218 -34.27 -28.86 -36.72
C SER A 218 -33.15 -27.85 -37.01
N VAL A 219 -33.43 -26.85 -37.85
CA VAL A 219 -32.47 -25.77 -38.17
C VAL A 219 -32.11 -24.97 -36.91
N LEU A 220 -33.11 -24.68 -36.06
CA LEU A 220 -32.91 -23.97 -34.79
C LEU A 220 -32.05 -24.78 -33.82
N ALA A 221 -32.22 -26.10 -33.75
CA ALA A 221 -31.41 -26.97 -32.91
C ALA A 221 -29.94 -26.96 -33.35
N ASP A 222 -29.68 -27.05 -34.66
CA ASP A 222 -28.32 -26.96 -35.22
C ASP A 222 -27.69 -25.58 -34.97
N ALA A 223 -28.46 -24.50 -35.12
CA ALA A 223 -28.00 -23.15 -34.89
C ALA A 223 -27.68 -22.90 -33.39
N ASN A 224 -28.54 -23.35 -32.48
CA ASN A 224 -28.30 -23.29 -31.03
C ASN A 224 -27.06 -24.10 -30.62
N SER A 225 -26.85 -25.29 -31.21
CA SER A 225 -25.67 -26.12 -30.92
C SER A 225 -24.37 -25.43 -31.35
N LYS A 226 -24.34 -24.84 -32.56
CA LYS A 226 -23.20 -24.06 -33.05
C LYS A 226 -22.96 -22.80 -32.21
N LEU A 227 -24.03 -22.12 -31.81
CA LEU A 227 -23.95 -20.94 -30.96
C LEU A 227 -23.39 -21.29 -29.57
N ALA A 228 -23.85 -22.38 -28.96
CA ALA A 228 -23.36 -22.85 -27.67
C ALA A 228 -21.84 -23.17 -27.72
N ALA A 229 -21.37 -23.80 -28.79
CA ALA A 229 -19.94 -24.05 -28.99
C ALA A 229 -19.14 -22.73 -29.07
N LYS A 230 -19.63 -21.73 -29.84
CA LYS A 230 -18.98 -20.42 -29.94
C LYS A 230 -18.99 -19.63 -28.62
N GLN A 231 -20.11 -19.66 -27.88
CA GLN A 231 -20.22 -19.06 -26.55
C GLN A 231 -19.25 -19.71 -25.56
N GLN A 232 -19.09 -21.04 -25.63
CA GLN A 232 -18.14 -21.75 -24.79
C GLN A 232 -16.70 -21.34 -25.10
N GLU A 233 -16.31 -21.22 -26.37
CA GLU A 233 -14.98 -20.73 -26.74
C GLU A 233 -14.75 -19.28 -26.30
N LEU A 234 -15.74 -18.39 -26.51
CA LEU A 234 -15.67 -17.02 -26.02
C LEU A 234 -15.48 -16.97 -24.50
N SER A 235 -16.19 -17.81 -23.73
CA SER A 235 -16.03 -17.88 -22.27
C SER A 235 -14.62 -18.31 -21.84
N LYS A 236 -13.98 -19.22 -22.59
CA LYS A 236 -12.60 -19.65 -22.32
C LYS A 236 -11.60 -18.53 -22.58
N VAL A 237 -11.77 -17.79 -23.69
CA VAL A 237 -10.90 -16.65 -24.02
C VAL A 237 -11.07 -15.52 -23.00
N MET A 238 -12.31 -15.17 -22.65
CA MET A 238 -12.60 -14.16 -21.63
C MET A 238 -12.01 -14.51 -20.26
N GLU A 239 -12.05 -15.78 -19.86
CA GLU A 239 -11.44 -16.24 -18.61
C GLU A 239 -9.90 -16.16 -18.65
N LYS A 240 -9.27 -16.47 -19.79
CA LYS A 240 -7.81 -16.27 -19.98
C LYS A 240 -7.44 -14.79 -19.84
N VAL A 241 -8.16 -13.91 -20.53
CA VAL A 241 -7.96 -12.46 -20.45
C VAL A 241 -8.13 -11.96 -19.01
N ARG A 242 -9.15 -12.44 -18.30
CA ARG A 242 -9.37 -12.10 -16.89
C ARG A 242 -8.19 -12.50 -16.01
N LYS A 243 -7.68 -13.73 -16.17
CA LYS A 243 -6.51 -14.23 -15.43
C LYS A 243 -5.25 -13.43 -15.74
N LEU A 244 -5.01 -13.12 -17.01
CA LEU A 244 -3.86 -12.32 -17.44
C LEU A 244 -3.94 -10.89 -16.92
N LYS A 245 -5.11 -10.24 -16.98
CA LYS A 245 -5.35 -8.92 -16.37
C LYS A 245 -5.04 -8.91 -14.89
N LYS A 246 -5.55 -9.88 -14.13
CA LYS A 246 -5.27 -10.00 -12.69
C LYS A 246 -3.78 -10.22 -12.41
N LYS A 247 -3.11 -11.08 -13.19
CA LYS A 247 -1.66 -11.30 -13.05
C LYS A 247 -0.88 -10.00 -13.35
N CYS A 248 -1.27 -9.28 -14.40
CA CYS A 248 -0.68 -8.00 -14.78
C CYS A 248 -0.83 -6.95 -13.67
N GLU A 249 -2.02 -6.80 -13.08
CA GLU A 249 -2.26 -5.87 -11.96
C GLU A 249 -1.37 -6.19 -10.76
N VAL A 250 -1.30 -7.46 -10.36
CA VAL A 250 -0.44 -7.90 -9.24
C VAL A 250 1.04 -7.60 -9.52
N THR A 251 1.51 -7.92 -10.73
CA THR A 251 2.91 -7.65 -11.11
C THR A 251 3.21 -6.14 -11.15
N LEU A 252 2.26 -5.31 -11.60
CA LEU A 252 2.43 -3.84 -11.63
C LEU A 252 2.48 -3.25 -10.22
N VAL A 253 1.60 -3.68 -9.32
CA VAL A 253 1.61 -3.23 -7.92
C VAL A 253 2.92 -3.61 -7.24
N GLU A 254 3.38 -4.84 -7.43
CA GLU A 254 4.65 -5.30 -6.85
C GLU A 254 5.85 -4.54 -7.45
N LYS A 255 5.85 -4.31 -8.77
CA LYS A 255 6.85 -3.46 -9.43
C LYS A 255 6.89 -2.07 -8.81
N GLN A 256 5.74 -1.43 -8.61
CA GLN A 256 5.66 -0.09 -8.04
C GLN A 256 6.17 -0.06 -6.59
N ARG A 257 5.79 -1.05 -5.77
CA ARG A 257 6.30 -1.22 -4.40
C ARG A 257 7.83 -1.30 -4.36
N LEU A 258 8.41 -2.14 -5.23
CA LEU A 258 9.86 -2.32 -5.32
C LEU A 258 10.57 -1.05 -5.83
N ILE A 259 9.93 -0.26 -6.71
CA ILE A 259 10.49 1.03 -7.18
C ILE A 259 10.54 2.03 -6.02
N GLU A 260 9.48 2.13 -5.23
CA GLU A 260 9.42 3.05 -4.08
C GLU A 260 10.44 2.67 -3.00
N GLU A 261 10.58 1.37 -2.72
CA GLU A 261 11.58 0.84 -1.81
C GLU A 261 13.02 1.11 -2.30
N SER A 262 13.28 0.88 -3.59
CA SER A 262 14.56 1.20 -4.25
C SER A 262 14.91 2.68 -4.16
N GLU A 263 13.95 3.56 -4.45
CA GLU A 263 14.13 5.01 -4.39
C GLU A 263 14.40 5.50 -2.96
N LEU A 264 13.70 4.94 -1.97
CA LEU A 264 13.95 5.24 -0.57
C LEU A 264 15.35 4.80 -0.15
N THR A 265 15.75 3.57 -0.47
CA THR A 265 17.08 3.04 -0.17
C THR A 265 18.17 3.84 -0.87
N ARG A 266 17.97 4.22 -2.14
CA ARG A 266 18.89 5.09 -2.89
C ARG A 266 19.08 6.44 -2.20
N ARG A 267 18.00 7.08 -1.73
CA ARG A 267 18.09 8.36 -0.99
C ARG A 267 18.82 8.19 0.33
N ARG A 268 18.55 7.12 1.08
CA ARG A 268 19.25 6.80 2.33
C ARG A 268 20.73 6.57 2.11
N LEU A 269 21.12 5.84 1.06
CA LEU A 269 22.52 5.65 0.68
C LEU A 269 23.20 6.98 0.33
N GLN A 270 22.55 7.84 -0.46
CA GLN A 270 23.09 9.16 -0.80
C GLN A 270 23.30 10.04 0.44
N ASN A 271 22.35 10.01 1.38
CA ASN A 271 22.48 10.73 2.66
C ASN A 271 23.62 10.15 3.50
N ALA A 272 23.68 8.82 3.59
CA ALA A 272 24.68 8.15 4.37
C ALA A 272 26.09 8.33 3.81
N GLU A 273 26.27 8.33 2.48
CA GLU A 273 27.54 8.67 1.82
C GLU A 273 28.02 10.09 2.20
N LYS A 274 27.11 11.08 2.19
CA LYS A 274 27.44 12.44 2.63
C LYS A 274 27.83 12.49 4.10
N LEU A 275 27.16 11.70 4.94
CA LEU A 275 27.44 11.61 6.37
C LEU A 275 28.79 10.94 6.65
N THR A 276 29.10 9.85 5.95
CA THR A 276 30.34 9.10 6.14
C THR A 276 31.55 9.92 5.67
N VAL A 277 31.47 10.55 4.50
CA VAL A 277 32.50 11.47 4.00
C VAL A 277 32.59 12.76 4.84
N GLY A 278 31.45 13.22 5.34
CA GLY A 278 31.35 14.42 6.17
C GLY A 278 31.97 14.24 7.55
N LEU A 279 31.88 13.03 8.12
CA LEU A 279 32.29 12.71 9.49
C LEU A 279 33.56 11.86 9.58
N ASP A 280 34.22 11.54 8.47
CA ASP A 280 35.44 10.72 8.49
C ASP A 280 36.59 11.45 9.21
N ASP A 281 36.75 12.75 8.95
CA ASP A 281 37.71 13.61 9.64
C ASP A 281 37.40 13.68 11.15
N GLU A 282 36.13 13.85 11.52
CA GLU A 282 35.68 13.79 12.92
C GLU A 282 35.90 12.42 13.57
N ARG A 283 35.74 11.33 12.82
CA ARG A 283 36.00 9.97 13.30
C ARG A 283 37.46 9.78 13.66
N ILE A 284 38.36 10.22 12.78
CA ILE A 284 39.82 10.18 13.03
C ILE A 284 40.13 11.05 14.26
N ARG A 285 39.58 12.27 14.33
CA ARG A 285 39.76 13.18 15.46
C ARG A 285 39.26 12.59 16.79
N TRP A 286 38.08 11.99 16.82
CA TRP A 286 37.51 11.37 18.01
C TRP A 286 38.31 10.15 18.46
N LYS A 287 38.79 9.33 17.52
CA LYS A 287 39.70 8.22 17.83
C LYS A 287 41.01 8.73 18.43
N GLY A 288 41.60 9.77 17.84
CA GLY A 288 42.78 10.44 18.39
C GLY A 288 42.53 11.02 19.79
N SER A 289 41.38 11.68 20.00
CA SER A 289 41.00 12.25 21.31
C SER A 289 40.80 11.16 22.37
N ILE A 290 40.22 10.01 22.00
CA ILE A 290 40.09 8.87 22.91
C ILE A 290 41.47 8.35 23.31
N GLU A 291 42.41 8.29 22.37
CA GLU A 291 43.76 7.82 22.66
C GLU A 291 44.54 8.81 23.54
N LEU A 292 44.42 10.11 23.26
CA LEU A 292 44.96 11.16 24.11
C LEU A 292 44.39 11.09 25.54
N LEU A 293 43.06 10.99 25.68
CA LEU A 293 42.41 10.90 26.99
C LEU A 293 42.81 9.64 27.76
N LYS A 294 43.11 8.53 27.08
CA LYS A 294 43.67 7.34 27.74
C LYS A 294 45.08 7.60 28.26
N GLN A 295 45.91 8.29 27.47
CA GLN A 295 47.27 8.66 27.88
C GLN A 295 47.23 9.64 29.07
N GLU A 296 46.40 10.69 28.99
CA GLU A 296 46.17 11.64 30.10
C GLU A 296 45.59 10.93 31.33
N GLY A 297 44.69 9.97 31.14
CA GLY A 297 44.14 9.15 32.23
C GLY A 297 45.22 8.38 32.99
N ASN A 298 46.28 7.93 32.31
CA ASN A 298 47.42 7.26 32.96
C ASN A 298 48.30 8.25 33.75
N ALA A 299 48.38 9.52 33.32
CA ALA A 299 49.16 10.57 33.96
C ALA A 299 48.38 11.35 35.03
N MET A 300 47.05 11.15 35.11
CA MET A 300 46.15 11.95 35.96
C MET A 300 46.55 11.95 37.44
N LEU A 301 47.05 10.82 37.96
CA LEU A 301 47.47 10.71 39.35
C LEU A 301 48.72 11.57 39.63
N GLY A 302 49.74 11.48 38.78
CA GLY A 302 50.96 12.30 38.91
C GLY A 302 50.67 13.77 38.68
N ASP A 303 49.87 14.11 37.68
CA ASP A 303 49.51 15.51 37.38
C ASP A 303 48.68 16.14 38.51
N SER A 304 47.73 15.40 39.08
CA SER A 304 46.96 15.85 40.24
C SER A 304 47.84 16.06 41.47
N PHE A 305 48.79 15.15 41.70
CA PHE A 305 49.78 15.27 42.78
C PHE A 305 50.65 16.52 42.60
N LEU A 306 51.23 16.71 41.40
CA LEU A 306 52.07 17.85 41.08
C LEU A 306 51.29 19.17 41.20
N ALA A 307 50.04 19.22 40.73
CA ALA A 307 49.17 20.37 40.87
C ALA A 307 48.90 20.73 42.34
N ALA A 308 48.55 19.73 43.16
CA ALA A 308 48.31 19.91 44.58
C ALA A 308 49.57 20.36 45.34
N ALA A 309 50.71 19.76 45.04
CA ALA A 309 52.00 20.12 45.63
C ALA A 309 52.43 21.55 45.24
N TYR A 310 52.27 21.91 43.96
CA TYR A 310 52.56 23.25 43.46
C TYR A 310 51.73 24.30 44.20
N MET A 311 50.41 24.09 44.31
CA MET A 311 49.53 25.04 45.00
C MET A 311 49.80 25.16 46.50
N SER A 312 50.11 24.04 47.16
CA SER A 312 50.28 24.01 48.61
C SER A 312 51.61 24.63 49.05
N TYR A 313 52.67 24.44 48.28
CA TYR A 313 54.03 24.76 48.73
C TYR A 313 54.74 25.83 47.90
N LEU A 314 54.43 25.97 46.60
CA LEU A 314 55.20 26.86 45.71
C LEU A 314 54.66 28.29 45.64
N GLY A 315 53.47 28.54 46.19
CA GLY A 315 52.83 29.86 46.23
C GLY A 315 53.74 31.00 46.72
N PRO A 316 54.46 30.88 47.85
CA PRO A 316 55.25 32.00 48.39
C PRO A 316 56.55 32.33 47.62
N PHE A 317 57.02 31.45 46.74
CA PHE A 317 58.33 31.54 46.12
C PHE A 317 58.31 32.30 44.78
N ASP A 318 59.48 32.76 44.31
CA ASP A 318 59.62 33.37 42.97
C ASP A 318 59.60 32.32 41.84
N GLY A 319 59.33 32.77 40.61
CA GLY A 319 59.23 31.89 39.43
C GLY A 319 60.45 30.98 39.24
N SER A 320 61.66 31.50 39.44
CA SER A 320 62.90 30.72 39.25
C SER A 320 62.98 29.55 40.22
N PHE A 321 62.57 29.76 41.48
CA PHE A 321 62.56 28.73 42.51
C PHE A 321 61.43 27.73 42.27
N ARG A 322 60.25 28.21 41.88
CA ARG A 322 59.12 27.35 41.50
C ARG A 322 59.51 26.40 40.37
N ASP A 323 60.17 26.89 39.33
CA ASP A 323 60.61 26.08 38.19
C ASP A 323 61.66 25.04 38.58
N ARG A 324 62.65 25.41 39.40
CA ARG A 324 63.67 24.45 39.88
C ARG A 324 63.06 23.35 40.74
N MET A 325 62.13 23.69 41.62
CA MET A 325 61.46 22.71 42.49
C MET A 325 60.50 21.82 41.70
N LEU A 326 59.74 22.40 40.76
CA LEU A 326 58.83 21.66 39.90
C LEU A 326 59.59 20.62 39.06
N ARG A 327 60.71 21.01 38.43
CA ARG A 327 61.57 20.06 37.68
C ARG A 327 62.05 18.89 38.53
N ARG A 328 62.36 19.13 39.81
CA ARG A 328 62.76 18.07 40.73
C ARG A 328 61.61 17.13 41.06
N TRP A 329 60.41 17.66 41.25
CA TRP A 329 59.22 16.86 41.54
C TRP A 329 58.73 16.08 40.32
N GLU A 330 58.78 16.68 39.14
CA GLU A 330 58.50 16.04 37.86
C GLU A 330 59.32 14.75 37.67
N ASN A 331 60.64 14.83 37.84
CA ASN A 331 61.54 13.66 37.71
C ASN A 331 61.20 12.51 38.65
N VAL A 332 60.69 12.82 39.85
CA VAL A 332 60.30 11.81 40.85
C VAL A 332 58.89 11.27 40.57
N ALA A 333 57.97 12.15 40.18
CA ALA A 333 56.58 11.80 39.89
C ALA A 333 56.47 10.92 38.64
N GLU A 334 57.27 11.20 37.59
CA GLU A 334 57.31 10.41 36.36
C GLU A 334 57.64 8.94 36.64
N SER A 335 58.66 8.67 37.46
CA SER A 335 59.12 7.31 37.77
C SER A 335 58.24 6.58 38.79
N SER A 336 57.47 7.30 39.62
CA SER A 336 56.75 6.71 40.75
C SER A 336 55.26 6.56 40.52
N VAL A 337 54.61 7.55 39.91
CA VAL A 337 53.13 7.64 39.81
C VAL A 337 52.63 7.93 38.39
N GLY A 338 53.52 8.19 37.44
CA GLY A 338 53.19 8.55 36.06
C GLY A 338 52.63 9.97 35.97
N ALA A 339 53.38 10.89 35.36
CA ALA A 339 53.01 12.29 35.20
C ALA A 339 53.28 12.76 33.76
N SER A 340 52.53 13.75 33.31
CA SER A 340 52.71 14.38 32.00
C SER A 340 53.95 15.27 32.01
N MET A 341 54.78 15.14 30.97
CA MET A 341 56.05 15.87 30.87
C MET A 341 56.11 16.70 29.58
N PRO A 342 56.39 18.02 29.65
CA PRO A 342 56.55 18.85 30.85
C PRO A 342 55.20 19.15 31.53
N PHE A 343 55.16 19.17 32.87
CA PHE A 343 53.96 19.53 33.62
C PHE A 343 53.74 21.04 33.56
N LYS A 344 52.53 21.45 33.20
CA LYS A 344 52.09 22.85 33.24
C LYS A 344 50.85 22.95 34.12
N LEU A 345 50.94 23.74 35.19
CA LEU A 345 49.82 23.95 36.11
C LEU A 345 48.56 24.45 35.40
N ALA A 346 48.71 25.29 34.37
CA ALA A 346 47.60 25.82 33.58
C ALA A 346 46.77 24.70 32.90
N ASN A 347 47.41 23.60 32.48
CA ASN A 347 46.72 22.49 31.83
C ASN A 347 45.82 21.71 32.80
N ALA A 348 46.13 21.75 34.11
CA ALA A 348 45.35 21.03 35.13
C ALA A 348 44.04 21.74 35.52
N TYR A 349 43.96 23.07 35.35
CA TYR A 349 42.78 23.86 35.72
C TYR A 349 42.01 24.40 34.50
N GLY A 350 42.59 24.35 33.31
CA GLY A 350 41.99 24.88 32.08
C GLY A 350 42.30 26.37 31.87
N ASP A 351 41.67 26.96 30.87
CA ASP A 351 41.89 28.37 30.52
C ASP A 351 41.39 29.30 31.66
N SER A 352 42.31 30.11 32.20
CA SER A 352 42.03 31.06 33.27
C SER A 352 40.94 32.07 32.93
N GLN A 353 40.76 32.41 31.64
CA GLN A 353 39.70 33.31 31.19
C GLN A 353 38.32 32.64 31.21
N GLU A 354 38.24 31.35 30.85
CA GLU A 354 36.99 30.59 30.88
C GLU A 354 36.53 30.32 32.32
N LEU A 355 37.46 30.01 33.22
CA LEU A 355 37.17 29.89 34.66
C LEU A 355 36.64 31.20 35.26
N LEU A 356 37.22 32.34 34.87
CA LEU A 356 36.78 33.66 35.32
C LEU A 356 35.38 34.00 34.80
N LYS A 357 35.11 33.74 33.51
CA LYS A 357 33.79 33.92 32.90
C LYS A 357 32.74 33.00 33.55
N ALA A 358 33.06 31.74 33.79
CA ALA A 358 32.17 30.78 34.46
C ALA A 358 31.86 31.20 35.91
N TYR A 359 32.85 31.73 36.64
CA TYR A 359 32.65 32.29 37.98
C TYR A 359 31.73 33.52 37.97
N GLN A 360 31.93 34.44 37.01
CA GLN A 360 31.10 35.66 36.87
C GLN A 360 29.65 35.37 36.48
N HIS A 361 29.40 34.29 35.74
CA HIS A 361 28.07 33.91 35.25
C HIS A 361 27.41 32.79 36.06
N SER A 362 28.04 32.32 37.14
CA SER A 362 27.46 31.27 38.00
C SER A 362 26.20 31.83 38.67
N PRO A 363 25.00 31.30 38.37
CA PRO A 363 23.80 31.71 39.08
C PRO A 363 23.94 31.34 40.55
N GLY A 364 23.74 32.32 41.44
CA GLY A 364 23.80 32.11 42.88
C GLY A 364 22.97 30.90 43.27
N SER A 365 23.61 29.92 43.90
CA SER A 365 22.98 28.73 44.47
C SER A 365 21.77 29.15 45.31
N ASN A 366 20.56 28.85 44.84
CA ASN A 366 19.31 29.16 45.54
C ASN A 366 19.00 28.09 46.62
N LYS A 367 20.05 27.57 47.26
CA LYS A 367 19.94 26.79 48.49
C LYS A 367 20.10 27.78 49.64
N ARG A 368 19.32 27.63 50.72
CA ARG A 368 19.42 28.48 51.93
C ARG A 368 20.83 28.39 52.49
N ALA A 369 21.71 29.26 52.02
CA ALA A 369 23.09 29.29 52.46
C ALA A 369 23.11 29.71 53.93
N ARG A 370 23.88 28.98 54.74
CA ARG A 370 23.96 29.20 56.18
C ARG A 370 24.62 30.56 56.41
N LYS A 371 23.82 31.56 56.77
CA LYS A 371 24.35 32.88 57.17
C LYS A 371 25.24 32.74 58.39
N VAL A 372 26.44 33.33 58.33
CA VAL A 372 27.36 33.42 59.46
C VAL A 372 27.65 34.89 59.74
N HIS A 373 27.70 35.23 61.02
CA HIS A 373 28.09 36.57 61.45
C HIS A 373 29.59 36.58 61.71
N VAL A 374 30.34 37.32 60.88
CA VAL A 374 31.76 37.55 61.08
C VAL A 374 31.91 38.87 61.83
N LYS A 375 32.53 38.82 63.01
CA LYS A 375 32.86 40.03 63.78
C LYS A 375 34.22 40.55 63.33
N LEU A 376 34.23 41.69 62.66
CA LEU A 376 35.42 42.43 62.25
C LEU A 376 35.58 43.64 63.18
N CYS A 377 36.51 43.53 64.13
CA CYS A 377 36.66 44.50 65.23
C CYS A 377 35.34 44.70 65.98
N ASP A 378 34.72 45.87 65.86
CA ASP A 378 33.44 46.19 66.53
C ASP A 378 32.22 46.03 65.60
N LEU A 379 32.45 45.72 64.31
CA LEU A 379 31.40 45.58 63.31
C LEU A 379 31.04 44.11 63.10
N GLN A 380 29.77 43.75 63.28
CA GLN A 380 29.27 42.41 63.00
C GLN A 380 28.63 42.41 61.61
N VAL A 381 29.25 41.68 60.67
CA VAL A 381 28.81 41.61 59.26
C VAL A 381 28.17 40.24 59.02
N GLU A 382 26.94 40.22 58.52
CA GLU A 382 26.31 39.01 58.00
C GLU A 382 26.92 38.66 56.64
N THR A 383 27.57 37.49 56.57
CA THR A 383 28.10 36.98 55.30
C THR A 383 27.56 35.60 55.00
N ASP A 384 27.53 35.29 53.71
CA ASP A 384 27.28 33.96 53.22
C ASP A 384 28.61 33.18 53.20
N VAL A 385 28.62 32.02 53.87
CA VAL A 385 29.80 31.13 53.95
C VAL A 385 30.22 30.63 52.56
N GLU A 386 29.27 30.47 51.62
CA GLU A 386 29.59 29.93 50.29
C GLU A 386 30.21 30.99 49.35
N HIS A 387 30.03 32.28 49.63
CA HIS A 387 30.41 33.37 48.71
C HIS A 387 31.42 34.36 49.29
N PHE A 388 31.65 34.35 50.61
CA PHE A 388 32.63 35.24 51.23
C PHE A 388 34.07 34.73 51.06
N ARG A 389 34.93 35.55 50.45
CA ARG A 389 36.38 35.30 50.33
C ARG A 389 37.14 36.51 50.84
N LEU A 390 38.15 36.28 51.69
CA LEU A 390 39.04 37.34 52.20
C LEU A 390 40.37 37.29 51.47
N TYR A 391 40.73 38.39 50.80
CA TYR A 391 42.03 38.58 50.17
C TYR A 391 42.79 39.67 50.92
N LEU A 392 44.04 39.38 51.28
CA LEU A 392 44.95 40.32 51.93
C LEU A 392 46.11 40.59 50.99
N THR A 393 46.43 41.86 50.77
CA THR A 393 47.53 42.28 49.89
C THR A 393 48.53 43.11 50.67
N THR A 394 49.81 42.97 50.32
CA THR A 394 50.89 43.80 50.86
C THR A 394 51.70 44.36 49.70
N LYS A 395 52.11 45.63 49.84
CA LYS A 395 52.99 46.29 48.86
C LYS A 395 54.47 46.01 49.13
N LEU A 396 54.78 45.36 50.25
CA LEU A 396 56.16 45.00 50.59
C LEU A 396 56.62 43.88 49.65
N PRO A 397 57.77 44.02 48.97
CA PRO A 397 58.26 43.01 48.03
C PRO A 397 58.70 41.71 48.71
N ASN A 398 59.12 41.77 49.98
CA ASN A 398 59.48 40.61 50.77
C ASN A 398 58.99 40.77 52.23
N PRO A 399 57.69 40.54 52.49
CA PRO A 399 57.14 40.64 53.83
C PRO A 399 57.64 39.48 54.72
N HIS A 400 58.07 39.79 55.94
CA HIS A 400 58.49 38.77 56.89
C HIS A 400 57.28 38.21 57.66
N PHE A 401 56.93 36.95 57.41
CA PHE A 401 55.87 36.24 58.12
C PHE A 401 56.44 35.13 59.02
N VAL A 402 55.81 34.88 60.16
CA VAL A 402 56.15 33.74 61.02
C VAL A 402 55.58 32.44 60.46
N PRO A 403 56.17 31.26 60.75
CA PRO A 403 55.69 29.97 60.23
C PRO A 403 54.19 29.69 60.48
N ASP A 404 53.65 30.12 61.62
CA ASP A 404 52.23 29.98 61.96
C ASP A 404 51.29 30.69 60.96
N VAL A 405 51.76 31.75 60.30
CA VAL A 405 51.00 32.43 59.23
C VAL A 405 50.95 31.54 57.99
N PHE A 406 52.07 30.98 57.54
CA PHE A 406 52.11 30.10 56.36
C PHE A 406 51.31 28.80 56.53
N ILE A 407 51.09 28.35 57.77
CA ILE A 407 50.24 27.19 58.08
C ILE A 407 48.75 27.55 57.97
N ARG A 408 48.37 28.79 58.31
CA ARG A 408 46.97 29.22 58.39
C ARG A 408 46.44 29.86 57.12
N VAL A 409 47.31 30.48 56.32
CA VAL A 409 46.92 31.19 55.09
C VAL A 409 47.82 30.79 53.93
N ASN A 410 47.22 30.70 52.74
CA ASN A 410 47.96 30.54 51.50
C ASN A 410 48.58 31.87 51.09
N VAL A 411 49.90 31.93 51.05
CA VAL A 411 50.65 33.11 50.59
C VAL A 411 51.03 32.90 49.13
N VAL A 412 50.68 33.87 48.29
CA VAL A 412 51.01 33.86 46.87
C VAL A 412 51.92 35.04 46.58
N ASN A 413 53.13 34.75 46.10
CA ASN A 413 54.03 35.75 45.56
C ASN A 413 53.57 36.10 44.13
N PHE A 414 53.16 37.36 43.97
CA PHE A 414 52.73 37.96 42.71
C PHE A 414 53.62 39.15 42.32
N THR A 415 54.86 39.17 42.80
CA THR A 415 55.83 40.19 42.37
C THR A 415 56.07 40.04 40.88
N VAL A 416 55.88 41.14 40.17
CA VAL A 416 56.11 41.23 38.74
C VAL A 416 57.60 40.99 38.47
N THR A 417 57.93 39.93 37.74
CA THR A 417 59.28 39.69 37.22
C THR A 417 59.45 40.48 35.92
N SER A 418 60.70 40.80 35.54
CA SER A 418 61.02 41.48 34.27
C SER A 418 60.36 40.77 33.08
N ASP A 419 60.44 39.44 33.08
CA ASP A 419 59.96 38.58 32.02
C ASP A 419 58.41 38.52 32.02
N GLY A 420 57.80 38.54 33.21
CA GLY A 420 56.33 38.57 33.36
C GLY A 420 55.72 39.92 32.98
N LEU A 421 56.42 41.04 33.24
CA LEU A 421 55.99 42.36 32.80
C LEU A 421 56.08 42.50 31.28
N GLU A 422 57.15 41.95 30.68
CA GLU A 422 57.33 41.94 29.23
C GLU A 422 56.20 41.15 28.55
N GLU A 423 55.85 39.96 29.07
CA GLU A 423 54.73 39.16 28.55
C GLU A 423 53.36 39.83 28.74
N GLN A 424 53.12 40.50 29.88
CA GLN A 424 51.86 41.22 30.11
C GLN A 424 51.70 42.43 29.19
N LEU A 425 52.75 43.24 29.05
CA LEU A 425 52.73 44.40 28.15
C LEU A 425 52.60 43.95 26.68
N LEU A 426 53.22 42.83 26.31
CA LEU A 426 53.10 42.24 24.98
C LEU A 426 51.68 41.71 24.71
N SER A 427 51.06 41.06 25.70
CA SER A 427 49.66 40.61 25.63
C SER A 427 48.71 41.80 25.45
N ASP A 428 48.90 42.89 26.20
CA ASP A 428 48.09 44.11 26.08
C ASP A 428 48.24 44.81 24.72
N VAL A 429 49.43 44.76 24.11
CA VAL A 429 49.69 45.28 22.76
C VAL A 429 48.97 44.43 21.70
N VAL A 430 49.06 43.10 21.79
CA VAL A 430 48.39 42.18 20.85
C VAL A 430 46.86 42.26 20.97
N GLN A 431 46.34 42.42 22.19
CA GLN A 431 44.89 42.55 22.46
C GLN A 431 44.30 43.86 21.87
N ARG A 432 45.10 44.93 21.79
CA ARG A 432 44.71 46.19 21.14
C ARG A 432 44.82 46.14 19.62
N GLU A 433 45.70 45.32 19.06
CA GLU A 433 45.91 45.24 17.61
C GLU A 433 45.05 44.19 16.88
N ARG A 434 44.59 43.10 17.53
CA ARG A 434 43.74 42.07 16.88
C ARG A 434 42.59 41.57 17.76
N MET A 435 41.53 42.38 17.83
CA MET A 435 40.32 42.12 18.62
C MET A 435 39.40 41.01 18.04
N GLU A 436 39.55 40.62 16.78
CA GLU A 436 38.64 39.67 16.10
C GLU A 436 38.82 38.18 16.48
N VAL A 437 39.92 37.81 17.13
CA VAL A 437 40.32 36.39 17.27
C VAL A 437 39.66 35.68 18.46
N GLU A 438 39.12 36.42 19.44
CA GLU A 438 38.73 35.86 20.73
C GLU A 438 37.24 35.43 20.86
N GLU A 439 36.37 35.84 19.93
CA GLU A 439 34.92 35.92 20.23
C GLU A 439 34.04 34.74 19.78
N ARG A 440 34.56 33.61 19.28
CA ARG A 440 33.72 32.58 18.61
C ARG A 440 33.85 31.16 19.15
N LYS A 441 33.38 30.93 20.38
CA LYS A 441 33.31 29.59 20.99
C LYS A 441 31.91 29.29 21.55
N HIS A 442 31.27 28.23 21.03
CA HIS A 442 30.07 27.47 21.48
C HIS A 442 28.69 27.75 20.84
N THR A 443 27.74 26.80 20.65
CA THR A 443 27.63 25.32 20.39
C THR A 443 26.12 24.99 20.27
N LEU A 444 25.69 24.04 19.42
CA LEU A 444 24.40 23.30 19.58
C LEU A 444 24.47 21.84 19.03
N LEU A 445 23.71 20.93 19.67
CA LEU A 445 23.42 19.50 19.38
C LEU A 445 21.89 19.32 19.60
N ALA A 446 21.09 18.37 19.08
CA ALA A 446 21.21 17.07 18.40
C ALA A 446 19.87 16.83 17.60
N SER A 447 19.75 15.91 16.63
CA SER A 447 19.33 14.50 16.82
C SER A 447 19.34 13.68 15.48
N ASN A 448 18.53 12.61 15.38
CA ASN A 448 18.60 11.38 14.58
C ASN A 448 19.10 11.45 13.10
N ILE A 449 20.04 10.57 12.71
CA ILE A 449 21.05 10.92 11.69
C ILE A 449 20.65 10.67 10.21
N LEU A 450 19.82 9.67 9.90
CA LEU A 450 19.69 9.17 8.52
C LEU A 450 18.53 9.78 7.72
N ASP A 451 17.47 10.22 8.40
CA ASP A 451 16.31 10.86 7.79
C ASP A 451 16.31 12.39 8.02
N ASP A 452 17.32 12.92 8.72
CA ASP A 452 17.40 14.33 9.11
C ASP A 452 18.24 15.15 8.12
N VAL A 453 17.53 15.79 7.19
CA VAL A 453 18.09 16.73 6.21
C VAL A 453 18.75 17.93 6.89
N GLU A 454 18.32 18.27 8.10
CA GLU A 454 18.90 19.37 8.89
C GLU A 454 20.29 18.99 9.38
N LEU A 455 20.50 17.74 9.81
CA LEU A 455 21.82 17.25 10.19
C LEU A 455 22.83 17.32 9.04
N ILE A 456 22.44 16.95 7.81
CA ILE A 456 23.34 17.04 6.64
C ILE A 456 23.78 18.49 6.41
N LYS A 457 22.85 19.45 6.52
CA LYS A 457 23.16 20.88 6.41
C LYS A 457 24.06 21.37 7.55
N VAL A 458 23.78 20.94 8.78
CA VAL A 458 24.59 21.26 9.96
C VAL A 458 26.01 20.71 9.79
N LEU A 459 26.18 19.50 9.26
CA LEU A 459 27.50 18.91 9.02
C LEU A 459 28.26 19.61 7.89
N GLU A 460 27.59 19.99 6.79
CA GLU A 460 28.20 20.83 5.75
C GLU A 460 28.67 22.17 6.31
N THR A 461 27.88 22.81 7.18
CA THR A 461 28.30 24.04 7.85
C THR A 461 29.45 23.81 8.84
N SER A 462 29.39 22.73 9.63
CA SER A 462 30.43 22.34 10.59
C SER A 462 31.75 22.07 9.89
N LYS A 463 31.76 21.33 8.77
CA LYS A 463 32.97 21.04 7.99
C LYS A 463 33.60 22.31 7.44
N LYS A 464 32.79 23.24 6.92
CA LYS A 464 33.26 24.56 6.50
C LYS A 464 33.87 25.34 7.66
N THR A 465 33.23 25.33 8.84
CA THR A 465 33.76 25.99 10.03
C THR A 465 35.06 25.34 10.50
N SER A 466 35.18 24.01 10.51
CA SER A 466 36.41 23.29 10.89
C SER A 466 37.59 23.64 9.98
N ILE A 467 37.38 23.73 8.66
CA ILE A 467 38.42 24.16 7.71
C ILE A 467 38.86 25.59 8.00
N VAL A 468 37.91 26.49 8.28
CA VAL A 468 38.20 27.89 8.65
C VAL A 468 38.98 27.96 9.97
N VAL A 469 38.64 27.13 10.96
CA VAL A 469 39.35 27.07 12.24
C VAL A 469 40.77 26.52 12.06
N ALA A 470 40.96 25.45 11.27
CA ALA A 470 42.29 24.91 10.98
C ALA A 470 43.18 25.92 10.26
N HIS A 471 42.64 26.64 9.28
CA HIS A 471 43.34 27.74 8.61
C HIS A 471 43.74 28.84 9.59
N ARG A 472 42.79 29.28 10.43
CA ARG A 472 43.04 30.31 11.44
C ARG A 472 44.04 29.86 12.51
N LEU A 473 44.07 28.58 12.87
CA LEU A 473 45.04 28.03 13.81
C LEU A 473 46.44 28.02 13.21
N ALA A 474 46.59 27.61 11.94
CA ALA A 474 47.85 27.68 11.22
C ALA A 474 48.34 29.13 11.04
N GLU A 475 47.43 30.06 10.71
CA GLU A 475 47.72 31.50 10.68
C GLU A 475 48.13 32.02 12.06
N SER A 476 47.47 31.57 13.13
CA SER A 476 47.81 31.95 14.50
C SER A 476 49.17 31.40 14.93
N GLU A 477 49.53 30.17 14.57
CA GLU A 477 50.85 29.58 14.81
C GLU A 477 51.94 30.31 14.02
N ALA A 478 51.70 30.60 12.75
CA ALA A 478 52.61 31.40 11.93
C ALA A 478 52.78 32.81 12.50
N THR A 479 51.69 33.44 12.94
CA THR A 479 51.72 34.77 13.58
C THR A 479 52.42 34.70 14.93
N LYS A 480 52.25 33.65 15.73
CA LYS A 480 53.01 33.46 16.98
C LYS A 480 54.50 33.33 16.69
N GLN A 481 54.88 32.61 15.62
CA GLN A 481 56.27 32.46 15.22
C GLN A 481 56.87 33.79 14.74
N GLU A 482 56.12 34.55 13.95
CA GLU A 482 56.50 35.89 13.49
C GLU A 482 56.60 36.88 14.68
N VAL A 483 55.65 36.83 15.62
CA VAL A 483 55.71 37.60 16.88
C VAL A 483 56.91 37.20 17.71
N LEU A 484 57.28 35.91 17.79
CA LEU A 484 58.49 35.46 18.47
C LEU A 484 59.76 35.97 17.79
N GLU A 485 59.81 35.97 16.45
CA GLU A 485 60.93 36.52 15.68
C GLU A 485 61.07 38.03 15.87
N ILE A 486 59.95 38.76 15.80
CA ILE A 486 59.90 40.20 16.09
C ILE A 486 60.31 40.46 17.54
N ARG A 487 59.81 39.68 18.50
CA ARG A 487 60.16 39.77 19.92
C ARG A 487 61.67 39.59 20.12
N ASN A 488 62.28 38.63 19.45
CA ASN A 488 63.74 38.40 19.51
C ASN A 488 64.55 39.59 18.95
N GLN A 489 64.02 40.31 17.95
CA GLN A 489 64.66 41.51 17.42
C GLN A 489 64.61 42.69 18.41
N TYR A 490 63.48 42.86 19.10
CA TYR A 490 63.32 43.93 20.10
C TYR A 490 63.86 43.57 21.50
N HIS A 491 64.26 42.32 21.72
CA HIS A 491 64.87 41.85 22.98
C HIS A 491 66.12 42.67 23.36
N THR A 492 66.93 43.10 22.39
CA THR A 492 68.12 43.93 22.64
C THR A 492 67.75 45.35 23.08
N VAL A 493 66.67 45.91 22.53
CA VAL A 493 66.18 47.26 22.87
C VAL A 493 65.52 47.27 24.25
N ALA A 494 64.72 46.24 24.57
CA ALA A 494 64.10 46.06 25.88
C ALA A 494 65.13 45.81 27.00
N ALA A 495 66.19 45.05 26.72
CA ALA A 495 67.30 44.85 27.65
C ALA A 495 68.14 46.14 27.86
N GLN A 496 68.26 47.00 26.84
CA GLN A 496 69.00 48.26 26.93
C GLN A 496 68.27 49.35 27.73
N THR A 497 66.94 49.46 27.63
CA THR A 497 66.15 50.39 28.46
C THR A 497 66.15 50.01 29.94
N GLN A 498 66.38 48.74 30.27
CA GLN A 498 66.57 48.28 31.66
C GLN A 498 67.95 48.61 32.24
N SER A 499 68.97 48.83 31.43
CA SER A 499 70.33 49.19 31.91
C SER A 499 70.48 50.66 32.30
N GLN A 500 69.50 51.52 31.99
CA GLN A 500 69.55 52.97 32.24
C GLN A 500 68.67 53.43 33.42
N HIS A 501 68.08 52.49 34.16
CA HIS A 501 67.44 52.71 35.47
C HIS A 501 68.12 51.84 36.53
#